data_AF-A0A2E1AGU8-F1
#
_entry.id   AF-A0A2E1AGU8-F1
#
_cell.length_a   1.000
_cell.length_b   1.000
_cell.length_c   1.000
_cell.angle_alpha   90.00
_cell.angle_beta   90.00
_cell.angle_gamma   90.00
#
_symmetry.space_group_name_H-M   'P 1'
#
loop_
_entity.id
_entity.type
_entity.pdbx_description
1 polymer ?
#
loop_
_entity_poly.entity_id
_entity_poly.type
_entity_poly.pdbx_seq_one_letter_code
_entity_poly.pdbx_strand_id
1 'polypeptide(L)'
;MMFLLPLAMTSAQDAPPQIDLALAQLSQGERANITLDDLTVYEWDYEEFSDTSLGCPSQGQSYAQVITPGYQFLLTYDGTVYDYRVSEDGENVVFCDTRPAPADPTPPTDPEPTCDSPYEVLGGDNLYRIAVDCNTTVAALLNANPDIDDPSLIFPGQMMNIPGGGTARSVSIRPDSGPAGTTIRVFASGFPPGAQVEVGMGPPASEYVVVATREINADGELDATLQISPQIEPPQERVAVVVLNNEETVSEVFTVTDGQVSPTPTPLPPEDGAMFEQTQIYLVALGDEGRSGQQIGCGDSLIPVTVNFEPTPAPLTAALEELFAIESRTYGQSGLYNALYQSDLTVEGIDIVNGEAIIELSGSLQIGGTCDEPRVMAQIEQTALQYSTIDSVSISLNGQPLEGEI
;
A
#
# COMPACT_ATOMS: atom_id res chain seq x y z
N MET A 1 -41.54 16.81 0.82
CA MET A 1 -40.09 16.51 0.71
C MET A 1 -39.98 15.03 0.42
N MET A 2 -39.69 14.68 -0.83
CA MET A 2 -39.58 13.30 -1.29
C MET A 2 -38.10 12.93 -1.17
N PHE A 3 -37.76 12.10 -0.19
CA PHE A 3 -36.43 11.52 -0.08
C PHE A 3 -36.35 10.39 -1.13
N LEU A 4 -35.67 10.69 -2.23
CA LEU A 4 -35.11 9.67 -3.11
C LEU A 4 -33.91 9.07 -2.37
N LEU A 5 -34.10 7.88 -1.79
CA LEU A 5 -33.00 7.02 -1.37
C LEU A 5 -32.40 6.38 -2.63
N PRO A 6 -31.09 6.44 -2.86
CA PRO A 6 -30.47 5.65 -3.92
C PRO A 6 -30.59 4.17 -3.55
N LEU A 7 -31.13 3.38 -4.48
CA LEU A 7 -31.03 1.92 -4.45
C LEU A 7 -29.55 1.56 -4.54
N ALA A 8 -29.00 1.01 -3.46
CA ALA A 8 -27.68 0.40 -3.49
C ALA A 8 -27.83 -0.92 -4.26
N MET A 9 -27.28 -0.99 -5.47
CA MET A 9 -27.17 -2.24 -6.21
C MET A 9 -26.04 -3.05 -5.58
N THR A 10 -26.38 -4.10 -4.83
CA THR A 10 -25.41 -5.00 -4.20
C THR A 10 -24.97 -6.08 -5.19
N SER A 11 -23.77 -6.01 -5.75
CA SER A 11 -23.29 -6.98 -6.75
C SER A 11 -21.83 -7.50 -6.55
N ALA A 12 -21.37 -7.87 -5.34
CA ALA A 12 -20.05 -8.56 -5.19
C ALA A 12 -20.01 -9.59 -4.07
N GLN A 13 -20.80 -10.63 -4.22
CA GLN A 13 -20.60 -11.90 -3.51
C GLN A 13 -20.82 -12.98 -4.56
N ASP A 14 -20.09 -14.10 -4.45
CA ASP A 14 -20.56 -15.35 -5.04
C ASP A 14 -22.03 -15.46 -4.70
N ALA A 15 -22.86 -15.73 -5.72
CA ALA A 15 -24.28 -15.62 -5.54
C ALA A 15 -24.70 -16.45 -4.31
N PRO A 16 -25.45 -15.85 -3.38
CA PRO A 16 -25.73 -16.48 -2.09
C PRO A 16 -26.42 -17.83 -2.33
N PRO A 17 -26.30 -18.83 -1.44
CA PRO A 17 -26.73 -20.21 -1.71
C PRO A 17 -28.20 -20.33 -2.16
N GLN A 18 -29.02 -19.32 -1.90
CA GLN A 18 -30.37 -19.12 -2.41
C GLN A 18 -30.45 -19.10 -3.95
N ILE A 19 -29.36 -18.78 -4.66
CA ILE A 19 -29.32 -18.85 -6.13
C ILE A 19 -29.51 -20.27 -6.64
N ASP A 20 -29.05 -21.28 -5.88
CA ASP A 20 -29.25 -22.68 -6.25
C ASP A 20 -30.74 -23.04 -6.27
N LEU A 21 -31.54 -22.38 -5.42
CA LEU A 21 -33.00 -22.53 -5.40
C LEU A 21 -33.66 -21.89 -6.61
N ALA A 22 -33.17 -20.71 -7.03
CA ALA A 22 -33.62 -20.05 -8.26
C ALA A 22 -33.23 -20.86 -9.52
N LEU A 23 -31.98 -21.33 -9.59
CA LEU A 23 -31.49 -22.21 -10.66
C LEU A 23 -32.24 -23.54 -10.73
N ALA A 24 -32.61 -24.13 -9.58
CA ALA A 24 -33.42 -25.33 -9.53
C ALA A 24 -34.84 -25.11 -10.08
N GLN A 25 -35.45 -23.93 -9.83
CA GLN A 25 -36.74 -23.58 -10.42
C GLN A 25 -36.61 -23.28 -11.92
N LEU A 26 -35.57 -22.57 -12.35
CA LEU A 26 -35.30 -22.29 -13.75
C LEU A 26 -35.07 -23.58 -14.54
N SER A 27 -34.25 -24.48 -14.01
CA SER A 27 -33.99 -25.81 -14.57
C SER A 27 -35.28 -26.64 -14.76
N GLN A 28 -36.20 -26.56 -13.79
CA GLN A 28 -37.51 -27.22 -13.89
C GLN A 28 -38.40 -26.58 -14.97
N GLY A 29 -38.39 -25.25 -15.06
CA GLY A 29 -39.17 -24.50 -16.05
C GLY A 29 -38.73 -24.77 -17.49
N GLU A 30 -37.42 -24.68 -17.73
CA GLU A 30 -36.81 -24.87 -19.06
C GLU A 30 -36.57 -26.34 -19.42
N ARG A 31 -36.80 -27.27 -18.48
CA ARG A 31 -36.58 -28.71 -18.64
C ARG A 31 -35.14 -29.03 -19.09
N ALA A 32 -34.20 -28.28 -18.55
CA ALA A 32 -32.76 -28.41 -18.77
C ALA A 32 -32.03 -28.41 -17.42
N ASN A 33 -30.83 -28.98 -17.36
CA ASN A 33 -29.98 -28.89 -16.17
C ASN A 33 -29.15 -27.61 -16.27
N ILE A 34 -29.72 -26.49 -15.82
CA ILE A 34 -29.13 -25.16 -15.92
C ILE A 34 -28.33 -24.88 -14.66
N THR A 35 -27.04 -24.62 -14.85
CA THR A 35 -26.08 -24.21 -13.83
C THR A 35 -25.65 -22.76 -14.07
N LEU A 36 -24.87 -22.19 -13.15
CA LEU A 36 -24.31 -20.84 -13.35
C LEU A 36 -23.52 -20.71 -14.65
N ASP A 37 -22.79 -21.76 -15.05
CA ASP A 37 -21.98 -21.80 -16.28
C ASP A 37 -22.83 -21.74 -17.56
N ASP A 38 -24.13 -22.04 -17.46
CA ASP A 38 -25.07 -21.98 -18.58
C ASP A 38 -25.72 -20.60 -18.73
N LEU A 39 -25.52 -19.68 -17.78
CA LEU A 39 -26.07 -18.34 -17.80
C LEU A 39 -25.17 -17.39 -18.61
N THR A 40 -25.78 -16.54 -19.42
CA THR A 40 -25.07 -15.47 -20.16
C THR A 40 -24.63 -14.36 -19.22
N VAL A 41 -25.50 -13.98 -18.28
CA VAL A 41 -25.30 -12.98 -17.23
C VAL A 41 -26.17 -13.39 -16.05
N TYR A 42 -25.68 -13.23 -14.81
CA TYR A 42 -26.53 -13.28 -13.64
C TYR A 42 -26.22 -12.09 -12.70
N GLU A 43 -27.27 -11.50 -12.14
CA GLU A 43 -27.19 -10.44 -11.15
C GLU A 43 -28.03 -10.85 -9.94
N TRP A 44 -27.70 -10.31 -8.77
CA TRP A 44 -28.54 -10.48 -7.59
C TRP A 44 -28.47 -9.24 -6.71
N ASP A 45 -29.45 -9.06 -5.83
CA ASP A 45 -29.47 -7.99 -4.82
C ASP A 45 -30.14 -8.49 -3.55
N TYR A 46 -29.79 -7.95 -2.38
CA TYR A 46 -30.46 -8.26 -1.11
C TYR A 46 -31.44 -7.15 -0.75
N GLU A 47 -32.69 -7.50 -0.48
CA GLU A 47 -33.78 -6.57 -0.21
C GLU A 47 -34.61 -6.98 1.01
N GLU A 48 -35.06 -5.99 1.78
CA GLU A 48 -36.10 -6.17 2.80
C GLU A 48 -37.49 -5.92 2.20
N PHE A 49 -38.22 -7.00 1.90
CA PHE A 49 -39.54 -6.90 1.27
C PHE A 49 -40.64 -6.58 2.28
N SER A 50 -41.66 -5.81 1.87
CA SER A 50 -42.73 -5.38 2.78
C SER A 50 -43.67 -6.49 3.24
N ASP A 51 -43.69 -7.63 2.54
CA ASP A 51 -44.49 -8.81 2.85
C ASP A 51 -43.86 -10.09 2.27
N THR A 52 -44.47 -11.22 2.61
CA THR A 52 -44.07 -12.56 2.12
C THR A 52 -44.27 -12.79 0.62
N SER A 53 -44.74 -11.80 -0.15
CA SER A 53 -44.77 -11.90 -1.63
C SER A 53 -43.43 -11.62 -2.28
N LEU A 54 -42.45 -11.11 -1.50
CA LEU A 54 -41.14 -10.70 -1.99
C LEU A 54 -41.22 -9.71 -3.17
N GLY A 55 -42.24 -8.85 -3.16
CA GLY A 55 -42.47 -7.86 -4.23
C GLY A 55 -43.24 -8.39 -5.44
N CYS A 56 -43.61 -9.68 -5.47
CA CYS A 56 -44.26 -10.33 -6.62
C CYS A 56 -45.60 -11.00 -6.27
N PRO A 57 -46.63 -10.21 -5.91
CA PRO A 57 -47.92 -10.74 -5.49
C PRO A 57 -48.71 -11.35 -6.66
N SER A 58 -49.14 -12.61 -6.48
CA SER A 58 -50.03 -13.33 -7.39
C SER A 58 -51.50 -13.01 -7.12
N GLN A 59 -52.30 -12.86 -8.19
CA GLN A 59 -53.73 -12.60 -8.07
C GLN A 59 -54.46 -13.70 -7.28
N GLY A 60 -55.19 -13.30 -6.25
CA GLY A 60 -56.00 -14.21 -5.41
C GLY A 60 -55.23 -14.89 -4.29
N GLN A 61 -53.93 -14.65 -4.13
CA GLN A 61 -53.16 -15.07 -2.96
C GLN A 61 -53.19 -14.01 -1.86
N SER A 62 -53.05 -14.44 -0.61
CA SER A 62 -52.94 -13.57 0.56
C SER A 62 -51.56 -13.72 1.16
N TYR A 63 -50.88 -12.59 1.43
CA TYR A 63 -49.52 -12.54 1.93
C TYR A 63 -49.48 -11.95 3.35
N ALA A 64 -48.67 -12.55 4.21
CA ALA A 64 -48.41 -12.00 5.54
C ALA A 64 -47.64 -10.69 5.43
N GLN A 65 -48.17 -9.64 6.04
CA GLN A 65 -47.64 -8.27 6.04
C GLN A 65 -46.52 -8.14 7.08
N VAL A 66 -45.41 -8.81 6.82
CA VAL A 66 -44.21 -8.83 7.67
C VAL A 66 -43.01 -8.51 6.80
N ILE A 67 -42.11 -7.67 7.30
CA ILE A 67 -40.84 -7.40 6.61
C ILE A 67 -40.11 -8.73 6.44
N THR A 68 -39.90 -9.13 5.20
CA THR A 68 -39.33 -10.43 4.83
C THR A 68 -38.03 -10.17 4.08
N PRO A 69 -36.87 -10.37 4.72
CA PRO A 69 -35.61 -10.26 4.03
C PRO A 69 -35.45 -11.34 2.96
N GLY A 70 -34.80 -11.02 1.85
CA GLY A 70 -34.58 -11.96 0.76
C GLY A 70 -33.70 -11.39 -0.35
N TYR A 71 -33.54 -12.19 -1.39
CA TYR A 71 -32.68 -11.91 -2.53
C TYR A 71 -33.52 -11.77 -3.81
N GLN A 72 -33.16 -10.81 -4.65
CA GLN A 72 -33.52 -10.78 -6.06
C GLN A 72 -32.43 -11.45 -6.88
N PHE A 73 -32.80 -12.25 -7.88
CA PHE A 73 -31.91 -12.84 -8.87
C PHE A 73 -32.43 -12.54 -10.27
N LEU A 74 -31.57 -11.98 -11.12
CA LEU A 74 -31.82 -11.81 -12.55
C LEU A 74 -30.93 -12.78 -13.32
N LEU A 75 -31.50 -13.86 -13.84
CA LEU A 75 -30.77 -14.93 -14.51
C LEU A 75 -30.98 -14.84 -16.02
N THR A 76 -29.93 -14.62 -16.81
CA THR A 76 -30.03 -14.55 -18.28
C THR A 76 -29.69 -15.89 -18.91
N TYR A 77 -30.69 -16.55 -19.48
CA TYR A 77 -30.57 -17.84 -20.17
C TYR A 77 -31.26 -17.80 -21.52
N ASP A 78 -30.57 -18.28 -22.57
CA ASP A 78 -31.07 -18.32 -23.96
C ASP A 78 -31.69 -16.99 -24.45
N GLY A 79 -31.04 -15.87 -24.12
CA GLY A 79 -31.50 -14.53 -24.50
C GLY A 79 -32.74 -14.04 -23.75
N THR A 80 -33.13 -14.70 -22.65
CA THR A 80 -34.23 -14.31 -21.77
C THR A 80 -33.71 -14.06 -20.36
N VAL A 81 -34.11 -12.96 -19.74
CA VAL A 81 -33.84 -12.63 -18.34
C VAL A 81 -35.00 -13.15 -17.50
N TYR A 82 -34.71 -13.91 -16.46
CA TYR A 82 -35.68 -14.46 -15.49
C TYR A 82 -35.48 -13.77 -14.14
N ASP A 83 -36.53 -13.14 -13.60
CA ASP A 83 -36.53 -12.52 -12.26
C ASP A 83 -37.09 -13.52 -11.23
N TYR A 84 -36.21 -13.94 -10.31
CA TYR A 84 -36.55 -14.79 -9.18
C TYR A 84 -36.31 -14.05 -7.87
N ARG A 85 -37.19 -14.27 -6.88
CA ARG A 85 -37.05 -13.77 -5.51
C ARG A 85 -36.98 -14.93 -4.55
N VAL A 86 -36.03 -14.91 -3.63
CA VAL A 86 -35.84 -15.99 -2.66
C VAL A 86 -35.75 -15.41 -1.26
N SER A 87 -36.56 -15.88 -0.31
CA SER A 87 -36.45 -15.43 1.08
C SER A 87 -35.08 -15.79 1.66
N GLU A 88 -34.60 -15.02 2.64
CA GLU A 88 -33.28 -15.23 3.24
C GLU A 88 -33.12 -16.65 3.83
N ASP A 89 -34.19 -17.20 4.41
CA ASP A 89 -34.25 -18.59 4.92
C ASP A 89 -34.38 -19.67 3.82
N GLY A 90 -34.56 -19.27 2.55
CA GLY A 90 -34.74 -20.17 1.42
C GLY A 90 -36.09 -20.89 1.37
N GLU A 91 -37.04 -20.61 2.27
CA GLU A 91 -38.33 -21.30 2.32
C GLU A 91 -39.28 -20.88 1.19
N ASN A 92 -39.15 -19.65 0.69
CA ASN A 92 -40.00 -19.09 -0.35
C ASN A 92 -39.16 -18.73 -1.58
N VAL A 93 -39.48 -19.34 -2.72
CA VAL A 93 -38.86 -19.07 -4.02
C VAL A 93 -39.97 -18.66 -4.98
N VAL A 94 -39.97 -17.40 -5.39
CA VAL A 94 -41.01 -16.76 -6.19
C VAL A 94 -40.44 -16.41 -7.57
N PHE A 95 -41.06 -16.91 -8.63
CA PHE A 95 -40.83 -16.42 -9.98
C PHE A 95 -41.69 -15.18 -10.24
N CYS A 96 -41.07 -14.07 -10.61
CA CYS A 96 -41.76 -12.80 -10.80
C CYS A 96 -42.16 -12.59 -12.25
N ASP A 97 -41.17 -12.51 -13.14
CA ASP A 97 -41.39 -12.33 -14.56
C ASP A 97 -40.21 -12.84 -15.41
N THR A 98 -40.42 -12.78 -16.71
CA THR A 98 -39.37 -12.92 -17.71
C THR A 98 -39.44 -11.75 -18.67
N ARG A 99 -38.28 -11.33 -19.16
CA ARG A 99 -38.17 -10.32 -20.21
C ARG A 99 -37.10 -10.73 -21.22
N PRO A 100 -37.28 -10.40 -22.52
CA PRO A 100 -36.20 -10.58 -23.50
C PRO A 100 -34.95 -9.83 -23.03
N ALA A 101 -33.79 -10.48 -23.13
CA ALA A 101 -32.52 -9.79 -22.95
C ALA A 101 -32.40 -8.70 -24.04
N PRO A 102 -31.85 -7.51 -23.71
CA PRO A 102 -31.62 -6.46 -24.71
C PRO A 102 -30.84 -7.02 -25.92
N ALA A 103 -31.31 -6.73 -27.13
CA ALA A 103 -30.59 -7.09 -28.35
C ALA A 103 -29.31 -6.24 -28.43
N ASP A 104 -28.16 -6.92 -28.37
CA ASP A 104 -26.80 -6.41 -28.14
C ASP A 104 -26.55 -5.85 -26.72
N PRO A 105 -25.85 -6.60 -25.84
CA PRO A 105 -25.00 -5.94 -24.88
C PRO A 105 -23.75 -5.54 -25.66
N THR A 106 -23.69 -4.31 -26.19
CA THR A 106 -22.44 -3.62 -25.88
C THR A 106 -22.42 -3.62 -24.36
N PRO A 107 -21.47 -4.32 -23.70
CA PRO A 107 -21.32 -4.15 -22.28
C PRO A 107 -21.35 -2.64 -22.04
N PRO A 108 -22.00 -2.12 -20.99
CA PRO A 108 -21.54 -0.82 -20.52
C PRO A 108 -20.02 -0.95 -20.49
N THR A 109 -19.31 -0.09 -21.23
CA THR A 109 -17.91 0.13 -20.90
C THR A 109 -17.96 0.74 -19.51
N ASP A 110 -18.12 -0.12 -18.51
CA ASP A 110 -17.46 0.10 -17.25
C ASP A 110 -16.02 0.44 -17.66
N PRO A 111 -15.48 1.55 -17.14
CA PRO A 111 -14.09 1.84 -17.37
C PRO A 111 -13.31 0.57 -17.07
N GLU A 112 -12.38 0.18 -17.95
CA GLU A 112 -11.41 -0.87 -17.61
C GLU A 112 -10.94 -0.57 -16.19
N PRO A 113 -10.93 -1.55 -15.26
CA PRO A 113 -10.56 -1.29 -13.88
C PRO A 113 -9.19 -0.64 -13.88
N THR A 114 -9.15 0.68 -13.64
CA THR A 114 -7.91 1.38 -13.44
C THR A 114 -7.56 1.12 -12.00
N CYS A 115 -6.40 0.52 -11.78
CA CYS A 115 -5.94 0.16 -10.43
C CYS A 115 -5.49 1.38 -9.62
N ASP A 116 -6.12 2.54 -9.87
CA ASP A 116 -5.93 3.77 -9.15
C ASP A 116 -6.32 3.57 -7.68
N SER A 117 -5.57 4.15 -6.76
CA SER A 117 -5.90 4.12 -5.34
C SER A 117 -6.48 5.48 -4.93
N PRO A 118 -7.72 5.53 -4.39
CA PRO A 118 -8.57 4.40 -4.02
C PRO A 118 -9.33 3.80 -5.21
N TYR A 119 -9.35 2.47 -5.29
CA TYR A 119 -10.08 1.66 -6.28
C TYR A 119 -11.49 1.42 -5.80
N GLU A 120 -12.46 1.61 -6.68
CA GLU A 120 -13.86 1.29 -6.40
C GLU A 120 -14.11 -0.18 -6.79
N VAL A 121 -14.44 -1.02 -5.80
CA VAL A 121 -14.77 -2.43 -6.04
C VAL A 121 -15.95 -2.51 -7.02
N LEU A 122 -15.76 -3.23 -8.13
CA LEU A 122 -16.76 -3.39 -9.17
C LEU A 122 -17.57 -4.68 -8.99
N GLY A 123 -18.67 -4.78 -9.73
CA GLY A 123 -19.50 -5.98 -9.71
C GLY A 123 -18.74 -7.21 -10.21
N GLY A 124 -18.62 -8.24 -9.37
CA GLY A 124 -17.88 -9.47 -9.69
C GLY A 124 -16.39 -9.47 -9.33
N ASP A 125 -15.91 -8.44 -8.64
CA ASP A 125 -14.58 -8.42 -8.04
C ASP A 125 -14.48 -9.32 -6.81
N ASN A 126 -13.28 -9.86 -6.60
CA ASN A 126 -12.85 -10.43 -5.33
C ASN A 126 -11.38 -10.07 -5.11
N LEU A 127 -10.88 -10.15 -3.86
CA LEU A 127 -9.50 -9.75 -3.56
C LEU A 127 -8.45 -10.45 -4.44
N TYR A 128 -8.69 -11.69 -4.86
CA TYR A 128 -7.78 -12.42 -5.73
C TYR A 128 -7.76 -11.87 -7.16
N ARG A 129 -8.93 -11.58 -7.76
CA ARG A 129 -9.03 -11.00 -9.10
C ARG A 129 -8.48 -9.57 -9.13
N ILE A 130 -8.85 -8.75 -8.16
CA ILE A 130 -8.29 -7.40 -8.00
C ILE A 130 -6.77 -7.48 -7.87
N ALA A 131 -6.25 -8.41 -7.06
CA ALA A 131 -4.81 -8.59 -6.92
C ALA A 131 -4.13 -8.91 -8.25
N VAL A 132 -4.69 -9.82 -9.03
CA VAL A 132 -4.15 -10.21 -10.35
C VAL A 132 -4.23 -9.06 -11.35
N ASP A 133 -5.40 -8.41 -11.44
CA ASP A 133 -5.66 -7.35 -12.42
C ASP A 133 -4.83 -6.09 -12.09
N CYS A 134 -4.60 -5.84 -10.81
CA CYS A 134 -3.79 -4.73 -10.31
C CYS A 134 -2.33 -5.06 -10.01
N ASN A 135 -1.87 -6.24 -10.45
CA ASN A 135 -0.48 -6.68 -10.30
C ASN A 135 0.05 -6.56 -8.85
N THR A 136 -0.77 -6.95 -7.89
CA THR A 136 -0.49 -6.97 -6.45
C THR A 136 -0.82 -8.34 -5.84
N THR A 137 -0.90 -8.46 -4.51
CA THR A 137 -1.27 -9.70 -3.83
C THR A 137 -2.43 -9.48 -2.86
N VAL A 138 -3.19 -10.55 -2.58
CA VAL A 138 -4.29 -10.52 -1.59
C VAL A 138 -3.79 -10.08 -0.20
N ALA A 139 -2.59 -10.54 0.19
CA ALA A 139 -1.98 -10.16 1.47
C ALA A 139 -1.67 -8.66 1.53
N ALA A 140 -1.12 -8.10 0.45
CA ALA A 140 -0.86 -6.66 0.37
C ALA A 140 -2.16 -5.85 0.39
N LEU A 141 -3.20 -6.28 -0.35
CA LEU A 141 -4.52 -5.64 -0.32
C LEU A 141 -5.12 -5.61 1.08
N LEU A 142 -5.03 -6.70 1.85
CA LEU A 142 -5.55 -6.74 3.22
C LEU A 142 -4.78 -5.84 4.17
N ASN A 143 -3.45 -5.77 4.04
CA ASN A 143 -2.61 -4.87 4.86
C ASN A 143 -2.92 -3.39 4.58
N ALA A 144 -3.17 -3.04 3.31
CA ALA A 144 -3.51 -1.67 2.92
C ALA A 144 -4.95 -1.25 3.29
N ASN A 145 -5.79 -2.22 3.68
CA ASN A 145 -7.20 -2.03 4.00
C ASN A 145 -7.55 -2.73 5.32
N PRO A 146 -7.01 -2.24 6.46
CA PRO A 146 -7.22 -2.87 7.77
C PRO A 146 -8.69 -2.84 8.23
N ASP A 147 -9.53 -2.02 7.59
CA ASP A 147 -10.97 -1.94 7.85
C ASP A 147 -11.78 -3.11 7.22
N ILE A 148 -11.12 -4.01 6.49
CA ILE A 148 -11.73 -5.23 5.96
C ILE A 148 -11.63 -6.33 7.03
N ASP A 149 -12.69 -6.45 7.83
CA ASP A 149 -12.76 -7.43 8.94
C ASP A 149 -12.81 -8.89 8.45
N ASP A 150 -13.46 -9.15 7.31
CA ASP A 150 -13.51 -10.46 6.66
C ASP A 150 -13.01 -10.35 5.22
N PRO A 151 -11.85 -10.94 4.89
CA PRO A 151 -11.29 -10.96 3.53
C PRO A 151 -12.20 -11.54 2.44
N SER A 152 -13.23 -12.29 2.83
CA SER A 152 -14.20 -12.90 1.91
C SER A 152 -15.38 -11.96 1.61
N LEU A 153 -15.46 -10.80 2.28
CA LEU A 153 -16.59 -9.87 2.23
C LEU A 153 -16.11 -8.48 1.81
N ILE A 154 -16.12 -8.23 0.50
CA ILE A 154 -15.99 -6.89 -0.09
C ILE A 154 -17.25 -6.59 -0.90
N PHE A 155 -17.68 -5.33 -0.97
CA PHE A 155 -18.95 -4.94 -1.59
C PHE A 155 -18.71 -4.00 -2.77
N PRO A 156 -19.51 -4.02 -3.86
CA PRO A 156 -19.32 -3.04 -4.93
C PRO A 156 -19.56 -1.63 -4.43
N GLY A 157 -18.82 -0.69 -4.98
CA GLY A 157 -18.80 0.69 -4.51
C GLY A 157 -17.98 0.89 -3.24
N GLN A 158 -17.42 -0.18 -2.66
CA GLN A 158 -16.43 -0.06 -1.57
C GLN A 158 -15.14 0.53 -2.14
N MET A 159 -14.65 1.60 -1.52
CA MET A 159 -13.36 2.17 -1.85
C MET A 159 -12.26 1.38 -1.14
N MET A 160 -11.28 0.90 -1.91
CA MET A 160 -10.17 0.07 -1.45
C MET A 160 -8.84 0.71 -1.85
N ASN A 161 -7.88 0.75 -0.94
CA ASN A 161 -6.51 1.11 -1.27
C ASN A 161 -5.85 -0.04 -2.06
N ILE A 162 -5.33 0.24 -3.24
CA ILE A 162 -4.62 -0.77 -4.04
C ILE A 162 -3.11 -0.57 -3.87
N PRO A 163 -2.39 -1.49 -3.20
CA PRO A 163 -0.95 -1.43 -3.12
C PRO A 163 -0.35 -1.83 -4.47
N GLY A 164 0.44 -0.97 -5.08
CA GLY A 164 1.18 -1.26 -6.33
C GLY A 164 0.36 -1.17 -7.64
N GLY A 165 -0.94 -0.88 -7.56
CA GLY A 165 -1.77 -0.58 -8.73
C GLY A 165 -1.41 0.79 -9.28
N GLY A 166 -0.68 0.82 -10.40
CA GLY A 166 -0.37 2.06 -11.13
C GLY A 166 1.02 2.66 -10.92
N THR A 167 1.96 1.97 -10.28
CA THR A 167 3.35 2.47 -10.22
C THR A 167 4.08 2.13 -11.51
N ALA A 168 4.37 3.14 -12.34
CA ALA A 168 5.22 2.97 -13.51
C ALA A 168 6.53 2.28 -13.10
N ARG A 169 6.91 1.20 -13.82
CA ARG A 169 8.17 0.50 -13.56
C ARG A 169 9.30 1.51 -13.53
N SER A 170 10.08 1.48 -12.46
CA SER A 170 11.20 2.39 -12.30
C SER A 170 12.47 1.59 -12.06
N VAL A 171 13.59 2.11 -12.55
CA VAL A 171 14.92 1.58 -12.25
C VAL A 171 15.79 2.76 -11.83
N SER A 172 16.51 2.61 -10.72
CA SER A 172 17.50 3.58 -10.26
C SER A 172 18.77 2.85 -9.84
N ILE A 173 19.88 3.59 -9.75
CA ILE A 173 21.15 3.03 -9.31
C ILE A 173 21.81 3.87 -8.22
N ARG A 174 22.63 3.22 -7.40
CA ARG A 174 23.51 3.90 -6.43
C ARG A 174 24.88 3.20 -6.34
N PRO A 175 26.00 3.94 -6.38
CA PRO A 175 26.11 5.36 -6.76
C PRO A 175 25.75 5.59 -8.24
N ASP A 176 25.38 6.83 -8.58
CA ASP A 176 25.04 7.29 -9.94
C ASP A 176 26.27 7.80 -10.74
N SER A 177 27.47 7.54 -10.22
CA SER A 177 28.74 7.70 -10.93
C SER A 177 29.86 6.95 -10.21
N GLY A 178 30.93 6.65 -10.93
CA GLY A 178 32.12 6.04 -10.33
C GLY A 178 33.11 5.51 -11.35
N PRO A 179 34.36 5.20 -10.94
CA PRO A 179 35.34 4.63 -11.84
C PRO A 179 34.92 3.26 -12.39
N ALA A 180 35.52 2.85 -13.52
CA ALA A 180 35.39 1.48 -14.00
C ALA A 180 35.77 0.48 -12.89
N GLY A 181 35.01 -0.61 -12.74
CA GLY A 181 35.16 -1.55 -11.62
C GLY A 181 34.33 -1.23 -10.38
N THR A 182 33.64 -0.08 -10.33
CA THR A 182 32.75 0.28 -9.21
C THR A 182 31.58 -0.70 -9.10
N THR A 183 31.26 -1.08 -7.86
CA THR A 183 30.06 -1.84 -7.55
C THR A 183 28.90 -0.88 -7.33
N ILE A 184 27.83 -1.04 -8.09
CA ILE A 184 26.58 -0.29 -7.98
C ILE A 184 25.46 -1.21 -7.49
N ARG A 185 24.50 -0.66 -6.77
CA ARG A 185 23.19 -1.26 -6.54
C ARG A 185 22.23 -0.76 -7.61
N VAL A 186 21.39 -1.65 -8.10
CA VAL A 186 20.30 -1.41 -9.04
C VAL A 186 19.02 -1.69 -8.27
N PHE A 187 18.23 -0.65 -8.08
CA PHE A 187 16.91 -0.72 -7.48
C PHE A 187 15.88 -0.71 -8.60
N ALA A 188 14.88 -1.58 -8.51
CA ALA A 188 13.74 -1.53 -9.41
C ALA A 188 12.44 -1.70 -8.62
N SER A 189 11.38 -1.03 -9.04
CA SER A 189 10.06 -1.12 -8.40
C SER A 189 8.95 -1.15 -9.45
N GLY A 190 7.77 -1.61 -9.06
CA GLY A 190 6.62 -1.78 -9.96
C GLY A 190 6.70 -3.05 -10.82
N PHE A 191 7.48 -4.05 -10.41
CA PHE A 191 7.55 -5.35 -11.09
C PHE A 191 6.62 -6.37 -10.40
N PRO A 192 6.09 -7.38 -11.13
CA PRO A 192 5.27 -8.42 -10.51
C PRO A 192 6.06 -9.22 -9.46
N PRO A 193 5.55 -9.38 -8.22
CA PRO A 193 6.20 -10.20 -7.21
C PRO A 193 6.50 -11.63 -7.68
N GLY A 194 7.70 -12.14 -7.38
CA GLY A 194 8.15 -13.47 -7.79
C GLY A 194 8.51 -13.61 -9.27
N ALA A 195 8.44 -12.54 -10.07
CA ALA A 195 8.86 -12.58 -11.46
C ALA A 195 10.39 -12.76 -11.57
N GLN A 196 10.83 -13.52 -12.59
CA GLN A 196 12.25 -13.58 -12.94
C GLN A 196 12.60 -12.49 -13.95
N VAL A 197 13.56 -11.65 -13.61
CA VAL A 197 14.04 -10.54 -14.43
C VAL A 197 15.52 -10.69 -14.76
N GLU A 198 15.91 -10.22 -15.94
CA GLU A 198 17.30 -10.09 -16.34
C GLU A 198 17.79 -8.67 -16.03
N VAL A 199 18.95 -8.55 -15.38
CA VAL A 199 19.55 -7.27 -14.99
C VAL A 199 20.83 -7.08 -15.79
N GLY A 200 20.91 -5.98 -16.53
CA GLY A 200 21.98 -5.67 -17.44
C GLY A 200 22.49 -4.24 -17.32
N MET A 201 23.55 -3.95 -18.07
CA MET A 201 24.13 -2.62 -18.20
C MET A 201 24.65 -2.39 -19.62
N GLY A 202 24.45 -1.19 -20.16
CA GLY A 202 24.88 -0.85 -21.51
C GLY A 202 25.00 0.66 -21.74
N PRO A 203 25.51 1.09 -22.91
CA PRO A 203 25.42 2.48 -23.33
C PRO A 203 23.94 2.88 -23.51
N PRO A 204 23.60 4.17 -23.33
CA PRO A 204 22.25 4.63 -23.64
C PRO A 204 21.91 4.37 -25.12
N ALA A 205 20.70 3.86 -25.38
CA ALA A 205 20.19 3.55 -26.71
C ALA A 205 21.07 2.60 -27.56
N SER A 206 21.73 1.63 -26.92
CA SER A 206 22.56 0.61 -27.56
C SER A 206 22.36 -0.77 -26.92
N GLU A 207 23.02 -1.80 -27.45
CA GLU A 207 23.02 -3.13 -26.86
C GLU A 207 23.62 -3.13 -25.44
N TYR A 208 22.96 -3.80 -24.50
CA TYR A 208 23.41 -4.01 -23.13
C TYR A 208 23.87 -5.46 -22.91
N VAL A 209 24.65 -5.65 -21.85
CA VAL A 209 25.09 -6.98 -21.41
C VAL A 209 24.28 -7.36 -20.18
N VAL A 210 23.59 -8.51 -20.23
CA VAL A 210 22.95 -9.10 -19.06
C VAL A 210 24.02 -9.62 -18.11
N VAL A 211 23.98 -9.15 -16.86
CA VAL A 211 24.97 -9.45 -15.83
C VAL A 211 24.42 -10.46 -14.84
N ALA A 212 23.10 -10.50 -14.63
CA ALA A 212 22.46 -11.40 -13.68
C ALA A 212 20.98 -11.67 -14.04
N THR A 213 20.44 -12.77 -13.52
CA THR A 213 18.99 -13.01 -13.40
C THR A 213 18.62 -12.93 -11.92
N ARG A 214 17.50 -12.29 -11.61
CA ARG A 214 17.00 -12.08 -10.23
C ARG A 214 15.50 -12.34 -10.16
N GLU A 215 15.04 -12.67 -8.96
CA GLU A 215 13.62 -12.78 -8.64
C GLU A 215 13.18 -11.50 -7.94
N ILE A 216 12.02 -10.97 -8.32
CA ILE A 216 11.39 -9.80 -7.69
C ILE A 216 10.80 -10.22 -6.34
N ASN A 217 11.00 -9.40 -5.30
CA ASN A 217 10.51 -9.70 -3.97
C ASN A 217 8.97 -9.62 -3.87
N ALA A 218 8.42 -9.91 -2.68
CA ALA A 218 6.99 -9.87 -2.43
C ALA A 218 6.35 -8.48 -2.64
N ASP A 219 7.16 -7.43 -2.52
CA ASP A 219 6.75 -6.02 -2.61
C ASP A 219 6.83 -5.48 -4.05
N GLY A 220 7.23 -6.31 -5.01
CA GLY A 220 7.37 -5.91 -6.41
C GLY A 220 8.66 -5.14 -6.69
N GLU A 221 9.65 -5.29 -5.81
CA GLU A 221 10.93 -4.61 -5.86
C GLU A 221 12.12 -5.54 -6.13
N LEU A 222 13.17 -4.95 -6.67
CA LEU A 222 14.46 -5.55 -6.92
C LEU A 222 15.53 -4.72 -6.23
N ASP A 223 16.44 -5.41 -5.54
CA ASP A 223 17.73 -4.85 -5.13
C ASP A 223 18.85 -5.78 -5.59
N ALA A 224 19.62 -5.32 -6.58
CA ALA A 224 20.65 -6.11 -7.22
C ALA A 224 21.98 -5.36 -7.23
N THR A 225 23.05 -6.04 -6.82
CA THR A 225 24.41 -5.50 -6.95
C THR A 225 25.04 -5.89 -8.29
N LEU A 226 25.49 -4.89 -9.05
CA LEU A 226 26.20 -5.03 -10.32
C LEU A 226 27.58 -4.37 -10.24
N GLN A 227 28.60 -4.99 -10.84
CA GLN A 227 29.92 -4.36 -10.96
C GLN A 227 30.10 -3.80 -12.36
N ILE A 228 30.43 -2.51 -12.46
CA ILE A 228 30.81 -1.86 -13.72
C ILE A 228 32.06 -2.57 -14.25
N SER A 229 32.06 -2.97 -15.53
CA SER A 229 33.19 -3.68 -16.11
C SER A 229 34.48 -2.85 -15.97
N PRO A 230 35.57 -3.43 -15.41
CA PRO A 230 36.85 -2.74 -15.24
C PRO A 230 37.55 -2.46 -16.59
N GLN A 231 37.03 -2.98 -17.70
CA GLN A 231 37.56 -2.78 -19.06
C GLN A 231 36.90 -1.61 -19.80
N ILE A 232 35.95 -0.91 -19.18
CA ILE A 232 35.35 0.29 -19.77
C ILE A 232 36.38 1.43 -19.76
N GLU A 233 36.54 2.14 -20.89
CA GLU A 233 37.44 3.29 -21.03
C GLU A 233 36.72 4.61 -20.70
N PRO A 234 36.84 5.18 -19.48
CA PRO A 234 36.15 6.41 -19.09
C PRO A 234 36.67 7.68 -19.80
N PRO A 235 35.88 8.77 -19.86
CA PRO A 235 34.52 8.89 -19.36
C PRO A 235 33.49 8.27 -20.32
N GLN A 236 32.54 7.51 -19.80
CA GLN A 236 31.45 6.93 -20.61
C GLN A 236 30.10 6.95 -19.89
N GLU A 237 29.05 7.27 -20.63
CA GLU A 237 27.66 7.19 -20.16
C GLU A 237 27.10 5.77 -20.24
N ARG A 238 26.28 5.40 -19.27
CA ARG A 238 25.65 4.08 -19.13
C ARG A 238 24.24 4.18 -18.58
N VAL A 239 23.48 3.12 -18.79
CA VAL A 239 22.19 2.85 -18.13
C VAL A 239 22.20 1.43 -17.57
N ALA A 240 21.51 1.24 -16.45
CA ALA A 240 21.11 -0.09 -15.99
C ALA A 240 19.78 -0.45 -16.65
N VAL A 241 19.59 -1.74 -16.95
CA VAL A 241 18.39 -2.25 -17.62
C VAL A 241 17.86 -3.42 -16.82
N VAL A 242 16.56 -3.42 -16.55
CA VAL A 242 15.83 -4.57 -15.99
C VAL A 242 14.84 -5.04 -17.04
N VAL A 243 14.91 -6.32 -17.41
CA VAL A 243 14.12 -6.92 -18.49
C VAL A 243 13.17 -7.96 -17.92
N LEU A 244 11.89 -7.82 -18.25
CA LEU A 244 10.84 -8.79 -17.95
C LEU A 244 10.09 -9.11 -19.23
N ASN A 245 10.00 -10.38 -19.62
CA ASN A 245 9.24 -10.82 -20.81
C ASN A 245 9.57 -10.01 -22.10
N ASN A 246 10.85 -9.71 -22.34
CA ASN A 246 11.35 -8.90 -23.45
C ASN A 246 10.96 -7.40 -23.41
N GLU A 247 10.44 -6.90 -22.29
CA GLU A 247 10.17 -5.49 -22.07
C GLU A 247 11.23 -4.89 -21.13
N GLU A 248 11.77 -3.72 -21.51
CA GLU A 248 12.92 -3.10 -20.85
C GLU A 248 12.48 -1.91 -19.99
N THR A 249 12.96 -1.85 -18.74
CA THR A 249 12.91 -0.64 -17.92
C THR A 249 14.34 -0.17 -17.68
N VAL A 250 14.61 1.11 -17.96
CA VAL A 250 15.97 1.68 -17.94
C VAL A 250 16.12 2.70 -16.82
N SER A 251 17.30 2.74 -16.22
CA SER A 251 17.66 3.82 -15.30
C SER A 251 17.90 5.13 -16.01
N GLU A 252 17.97 6.21 -15.22
CA GLU A 252 18.63 7.44 -15.66
C GLU A 252 20.09 7.16 -16.09
N VAL A 253 20.61 8.04 -16.96
CA VAL A 253 21.98 7.94 -17.45
C VAL A 253 22.96 8.27 -16.34
N PHE A 254 23.96 7.41 -16.16
CA PHE A 254 25.03 7.59 -15.18
C PHE A 254 26.41 7.58 -15.85
N THR A 255 27.40 8.19 -15.20
CA THR A 255 28.74 8.37 -15.80
C THR A 255 29.79 7.47 -15.14
N VAL A 256 30.46 6.65 -15.96
CA VAL A 256 31.70 5.97 -15.59
C VAL A 256 32.84 6.96 -15.69
N THR A 257 33.52 7.26 -14.59
CA THR A 257 34.57 8.29 -14.50
C THR A 257 35.98 7.66 -14.57
N ASP A 258 37.01 8.48 -14.77
CA ASP A 258 38.41 8.04 -14.90
C ASP A 258 39.10 7.74 -13.56
N GLY A 259 38.37 7.85 -12.45
CA GLY A 259 38.94 7.66 -11.12
C GLY A 259 39.96 8.72 -10.72
N GLN A 260 40.05 9.86 -11.42
CA GLN A 260 40.76 11.03 -10.88
C GLN A 260 39.95 11.64 -9.73
N VAL A 261 40.13 11.03 -8.56
CA VAL A 261 39.95 11.68 -7.26
C VAL A 261 40.80 12.95 -7.25
N SER A 262 40.14 14.11 -7.18
CA SER A 262 40.77 15.34 -6.71
C SER A 262 41.36 15.05 -5.31
N PRO A 263 42.59 15.48 -5.01
CA PRO A 263 43.36 14.96 -3.87
C PRO A 263 42.67 15.32 -2.55
N THR A 264 42.64 14.35 -1.62
CA THR A 264 42.26 14.56 -0.22
C THR A 264 42.99 15.77 0.38
N PRO A 265 42.28 16.81 0.86
CA PRO A 265 42.83 17.71 1.87
C PRO A 265 42.51 17.15 3.26
N THR A 266 43.47 17.27 4.18
CA THR A 266 43.25 17.47 5.62
C THR A 266 41.91 18.18 5.86
N PRO A 267 41.05 17.78 6.82
CA PRO A 267 39.72 18.35 6.94
C PRO A 267 39.84 19.86 7.12
N LEU A 268 39.51 20.58 6.05
CA LEU A 268 39.37 22.01 5.99
C LEU A 268 37.91 22.26 5.66
N PRO A 269 37.29 23.26 6.32
CA PRO A 269 35.86 23.35 6.51
C PRO A 269 35.11 23.59 5.18
N PRO A 270 33.80 23.27 5.14
CA PRO A 270 33.00 23.41 3.93
C PRO A 270 32.94 24.88 3.46
N GLU A 271 32.90 25.11 2.16
CA GLU A 271 32.60 26.43 1.58
C GLU A 271 31.10 26.42 1.25
N ASP A 272 30.14 26.71 2.14
CA ASP A 272 30.07 27.66 3.25
C ASP A 272 30.21 26.96 4.62
N GLY A 273 30.99 27.52 5.53
CA GLY A 273 31.31 26.95 6.85
C GLY A 273 30.14 26.94 7.84
N ALA A 274 28.91 26.79 7.35
CA ALA A 274 27.68 26.77 8.12
C ALA A 274 27.59 25.46 8.90
N MET A 275 28.20 25.48 10.08
CA MET A 275 28.03 24.45 11.09
C MET A 275 26.75 24.75 11.86
N PHE A 276 25.91 23.74 12.07
CA PHE A 276 24.75 23.87 12.93
C PHE A 276 25.21 23.79 14.38
N GLU A 277 24.76 24.72 15.20
CA GLU A 277 25.05 24.77 16.66
C GLU A 277 23.80 24.59 17.51
N GLN A 278 22.63 24.50 16.86
CA GLN A 278 21.34 24.25 17.50
C GLN A 278 20.38 23.53 16.55
N THR A 279 19.45 22.77 17.10
CA THR A 279 18.37 22.10 16.35
C THR A 279 17.18 21.82 17.26
N GLN A 280 16.11 21.22 16.74
CA GLN A 280 14.98 20.80 17.56
C GLN A 280 15.09 19.31 17.88
N ILE A 281 14.69 18.94 19.09
CA ILE A 281 14.31 17.57 19.42
C ILE A 281 12.84 17.58 19.80
N TYR A 282 12.16 16.44 19.67
CA TYR A 282 10.74 16.36 20.01
C TYR A 282 10.53 15.60 21.32
N LEU A 283 9.77 16.21 22.22
CA LEU A 283 9.38 15.66 23.52
C LEU A 283 7.86 15.65 23.66
N VAL A 284 7.34 14.99 24.68
CA VAL A 284 5.89 14.70 24.76
C VAL A 284 5.20 15.54 25.84
N ALA A 285 4.12 16.22 25.48
CA ALA A 285 3.14 16.75 26.43
C ALA A 285 2.07 15.68 26.69
N LEU A 286 1.95 15.24 27.95
CA LEU A 286 1.08 14.11 28.30
C LEU A 286 -0.39 14.52 28.41
N GLY A 287 -1.28 13.80 27.72
CA GLY A 287 -2.74 13.84 27.89
C GLY A 287 -3.39 15.19 27.63
N ASP A 288 -2.81 15.99 26.74
CA ASP A 288 -3.29 17.33 26.41
C ASP A 288 -4.17 17.40 25.16
N GLU A 289 -4.48 16.25 24.55
CA GLU A 289 -5.38 16.07 23.40
C GLU A 289 -4.93 16.84 22.15
N GLY A 290 -3.63 16.91 21.87
CA GLY A 290 -3.12 17.62 20.69
C GLY A 290 -3.13 19.15 20.84
N ARG A 291 -3.43 19.70 22.02
CA ARG A 291 -3.60 21.15 22.20
C ARG A 291 -2.30 21.94 22.09
N SER A 292 -1.18 21.33 22.48
CA SER A 292 0.11 22.03 22.55
C SER A 292 1.01 21.76 21.35
N GLY A 293 0.70 20.75 20.52
CA GLY A 293 1.54 20.36 19.37
C GLY A 293 0.87 19.31 18.48
N GLN A 294 1.69 18.63 17.66
CA GLN A 294 1.19 17.56 16.79
C GLN A 294 0.66 16.41 17.64
N GLN A 295 -0.59 16.03 17.43
CA GLN A 295 -1.22 14.95 18.18
C GLN A 295 -0.56 13.61 17.84
N ILE A 296 -0.27 12.82 18.87
CA ILE A 296 0.21 11.44 18.77
C ILE A 296 -0.70 10.51 19.59
N GLY A 297 -0.37 9.23 19.65
CA GLY A 297 -1.10 8.21 20.41
C GLY A 297 -1.36 8.61 21.88
N CYS A 298 -2.35 7.98 22.50
CA CYS A 298 -2.75 8.21 23.90
C CYS A 298 -3.19 9.64 24.28
N GLY A 299 -3.54 10.47 23.27
CA GLY A 299 -4.01 11.83 23.51
C GLY A 299 -2.88 12.78 23.91
N ASP A 300 -1.65 12.48 23.55
CA ASP A 300 -0.48 13.31 23.81
C ASP A 300 -0.17 14.25 22.63
N SER A 301 0.71 15.22 22.84
CA SER A 301 1.28 16.08 21.79
C SER A 301 2.80 15.96 21.71
N LEU A 302 3.35 15.96 20.50
CA LEU A 302 4.78 16.22 20.26
C LEU A 302 5.07 17.71 20.29
N ILE A 303 6.07 18.08 21.06
CA ILE A 303 6.50 19.47 21.30
C ILE A 303 7.96 19.60 20.89
N PRO A 304 8.28 20.48 19.91
CA PRO A 304 9.66 20.76 19.57
C PRO A 304 10.34 21.55 20.68
N VAL A 305 11.56 21.17 21.01
CA VAL A 305 12.44 21.85 21.96
C VAL A 305 13.77 22.11 21.30
N THR A 306 14.21 23.36 21.28
CA THR A 306 15.53 23.72 20.77
C THR A 306 16.63 23.30 21.74
N VAL A 307 17.59 22.54 21.24
CA VAL A 307 18.82 22.14 21.93
C VAL A 307 20.03 22.76 21.24
N ASN A 308 21.11 22.96 21.99
CA ASN A 308 22.39 23.47 21.47
C ASN A 308 23.45 22.39 21.63
N PHE A 309 24.34 22.27 20.64
CA PHE A 309 25.41 21.29 20.61
C PHE A 309 26.68 21.91 20.01
N GLU A 310 27.80 21.19 20.07
CA GLU A 310 29.03 21.64 19.43
C GLU A 310 28.82 21.78 17.91
N PRO A 311 29.28 22.86 17.27
CA PRO A 311 29.04 23.09 15.86
C PRO A 311 29.38 21.86 14.99
N THR A 312 28.43 21.39 14.18
CA THR A 312 28.58 20.18 13.34
C THR A 312 27.92 20.34 11.97
N PRO A 313 28.43 19.68 10.91
CA PRO A 313 27.74 19.61 9.62
C PRO A 313 26.60 18.57 9.60
N ALA A 314 26.44 17.74 10.64
CA ALA A 314 25.46 16.65 10.71
C ALA A 314 24.38 16.93 11.78
N PRO A 315 23.45 17.87 11.52
CA PRO A 315 22.50 18.33 12.53
C PRO A 315 21.53 17.23 12.99
N LEU A 316 21.12 16.32 12.11
CA LEU A 316 20.23 15.22 12.48
C LEU A 316 20.92 14.24 13.44
N THR A 317 22.16 13.84 13.15
CA THR A 317 22.94 12.98 14.06
C THR A 317 23.05 13.62 15.44
N ALA A 318 23.40 14.91 15.50
CA ALA A 318 23.47 15.64 16.77
C ALA A 318 22.11 15.76 17.46
N ALA A 319 21.01 15.96 16.72
CA ALA A 319 19.66 16.00 17.28
C ALA A 319 19.30 14.70 18.01
N LEU A 320 19.58 13.55 17.39
CA LEU A 320 19.30 12.24 17.97
C LEU A 320 20.21 11.93 19.15
N GLU A 321 21.50 12.26 19.06
CA GLU A 321 22.43 12.13 20.18
C GLU A 321 22.00 12.97 21.39
N GLU A 322 21.56 14.22 21.17
CA GLU A 322 21.02 15.08 22.23
C GLU A 322 19.71 14.51 22.81
N LEU A 323 18.84 13.94 21.99
CA LEU A 323 17.60 13.29 22.45
C LEU A 323 17.91 12.05 23.33
N PHE A 324 18.84 11.20 22.90
CA PHE A 324 19.22 9.99 23.62
C PHE A 324 20.04 10.27 24.89
N ALA A 325 20.75 11.40 24.95
CA ALA A 325 21.47 11.82 26.15
C ALA A 325 20.54 12.22 27.33
N ILE A 326 19.23 12.38 27.10
CA ILE A 326 18.27 12.77 28.15
C ILE A 326 17.86 11.55 28.99
N GLU A 327 18.64 11.24 30.01
CA GLU A 327 18.36 10.14 30.96
C GLU A 327 17.24 10.46 31.97
N SER A 328 16.73 11.70 31.98
CA SER A 328 15.65 12.12 32.88
C SER A 328 14.27 11.93 32.27
N ARG A 329 13.34 11.36 33.04
CA ARG A 329 11.93 11.18 32.64
C ARG A 329 11.23 12.47 32.19
N THR A 330 11.60 13.60 32.79
CA THR A 330 11.02 14.91 32.48
C THR A 330 12.12 15.88 32.10
N TYR A 331 11.93 16.64 31.04
CA TYR A 331 12.93 17.57 30.54
C TYR A 331 12.91 18.90 31.30
N GLY A 332 14.02 19.21 31.99
CA GLY A 332 14.20 20.46 32.73
C GLY A 332 13.06 20.78 33.69
N GLN A 333 12.52 22.00 33.59
CA GLN A 333 11.35 22.45 34.37
C GLN A 333 10.07 22.54 33.53
N SER A 334 10.10 22.13 32.27
CA SER A 334 8.93 22.25 31.37
C SER A 334 7.85 21.21 31.69
N GLY A 335 8.23 20.09 32.29
CA GLY A 335 7.34 18.95 32.53
C GLY A 335 7.09 18.09 31.29
N LEU A 336 7.75 18.38 30.17
CA LEU A 336 7.69 17.54 28.97
C LEU A 336 8.32 16.17 29.27
N TYR A 337 7.64 15.13 28.82
CA TYR A 337 8.01 13.74 29.03
C TYR A 337 8.98 13.27 27.95
N ASN A 338 10.03 12.57 28.36
CA ASN A 338 10.89 11.81 27.44
C ASN A 338 10.60 10.33 27.61
N ALA A 339 10.12 9.63 26.57
CA ALA A 339 9.86 8.19 26.63
C ALA A 339 11.16 7.36 26.54
N LEU A 340 12.23 7.94 26.01
CA LEU A 340 13.53 7.29 25.81
C LEU A 340 14.42 7.25 27.06
N TYR A 341 14.00 7.84 28.18
CA TYR A 341 14.86 8.10 29.36
C TYR A 341 15.45 6.86 30.06
N GLN A 342 14.89 5.67 29.81
CA GLN A 342 15.39 4.40 30.34
C GLN A 342 16.21 3.62 29.31
N SER A 343 16.23 4.09 28.07
CA SER A 343 16.91 3.43 26.96
C SER A 343 18.37 3.84 26.90
N ASP A 344 19.19 2.96 26.36
CA ASP A 344 20.60 3.21 26.05
C ASP A 344 20.73 3.03 24.54
N LEU A 345 20.63 4.12 23.79
CA LEU A 345 20.61 4.11 22.33
C LEU A 345 21.78 4.94 21.78
N THR A 346 22.43 4.41 20.75
CA THR A 346 23.51 5.06 20.02
C THR A 346 23.16 5.10 18.54
N VAL A 347 23.49 6.20 17.86
CA VAL A 347 23.39 6.30 16.40
C VAL A 347 24.62 5.61 15.78
N GLU A 348 24.41 4.54 15.04
CA GLU A 348 25.48 3.86 14.29
C GLU A 348 25.68 4.50 12.91
N GLY A 349 24.60 4.89 12.27
CA GLY A 349 24.61 5.43 10.92
C GLY A 349 23.32 6.19 10.59
N ILE A 350 23.45 7.23 9.77
CA ILE A 350 22.30 7.88 9.14
C ILE A 350 22.66 8.13 7.68
N ASP A 351 21.88 7.52 6.80
CA ASP A 351 21.95 7.75 5.37
C ASP A 351 20.66 8.42 4.91
N ILE A 352 20.76 9.44 4.05
CA ILE A 352 19.60 10.09 3.44
C ILE A 352 19.59 9.72 1.96
N VAL A 353 18.59 8.95 1.55
CA VAL A 353 18.46 8.42 0.19
C VAL A 353 17.09 8.78 -0.36
N ASN A 354 17.04 9.60 -1.41
CA ASN A 354 15.80 10.00 -2.09
C ASN A 354 14.74 10.63 -1.16
N GLY A 355 15.17 11.38 -0.15
CA GLY A 355 14.25 11.97 0.83
C GLY A 355 13.95 11.05 2.03
N GLU A 356 14.36 9.79 2.01
CA GLU A 356 14.22 8.92 3.19
C GLU A 356 15.47 9.01 4.08
N ALA A 357 15.27 9.22 5.38
CA ALA A 357 16.33 9.08 6.38
C ALA A 357 16.34 7.66 6.95
N ILE A 358 17.38 6.90 6.63
CA ILE A 358 17.64 5.55 7.15
C ILE A 358 18.51 5.70 8.39
N ILE A 359 17.91 5.49 9.56
CA ILE A 359 18.53 5.65 10.88
C ILE A 359 18.85 4.27 11.44
N GLU A 360 20.14 3.99 11.60
CA GLU A 360 20.63 2.76 12.23
C GLU A 360 21.03 3.05 13.68
N LEU A 361 20.33 2.44 14.61
CA LEU A 361 20.57 2.54 16.05
C LEU A 361 21.14 1.25 16.59
N SER A 362 21.89 1.34 17.68
CA SER A 362 22.26 0.19 18.51
C SER A 362 22.06 0.47 19.98
N GLY A 363 22.02 -0.60 20.77
CA GLY A 363 21.86 -0.55 22.22
C GLY A 363 20.60 -1.25 22.71
N SER A 364 19.98 -0.73 23.76
CA SER A 364 18.78 -1.31 24.38
C SER A 364 17.65 -0.29 24.52
N LEU A 365 16.52 -0.57 23.88
CA LEU A 365 15.29 0.19 24.05
C LEU A 365 14.52 -0.31 25.28
N GLN A 366 14.00 0.61 26.10
CA GLN A 366 13.18 0.32 27.27
C GLN A 366 11.84 1.04 27.17
N ILE A 367 10.75 0.29 27.13
CA ILE A 367 9.39 0.82 27.05
C ILE A 367 8.75 0.85 28.44
N GLY A 368 8.36 2.05 28.90
CA GLY A 368 7.83 2.27 30.25
C GLY A 368 6.33 1.95 30.41
N GLY A 369 5.63 1.61 29.34
CA GLY A 369 4.21 1.22 29.33
C GLY A 369 3.58 1.28 27.93
N THR A 370 2.29 0.94 27.82
CA THR A 370 1.56 0.83 26.54
C THR A 370 1.54 2.10 25.69
N CYS A 371 1.66 3.27 26.32
CA CYS A 371 1.72 4.54 25.59
C CYS A 371 3.14 4.99 25.24
N ASP A 372 4.18 4.31 25.70
CA ASP A 372 5.55 4.73 25.46
C ASP A 372 6.08 4.27 24.10
N GLU A 373 5.56 3.17 23.55
CA GLU A 373 5.87 2.72 22.18
C GLU A 373 5.56 3.80 21.12
N PRO A 374 4.31 4.33 21.00
CA PRO A 374 4.03 5.39 20.03
C PRO A 374 4.74 6.70 20.36
N ARG A 375 5.18 6.92 21.61
CA ARG A 375 5.97 8.11 21.98
C ARG A 375 7.41 7.98 21.53
N VAL A 376 8.03 6.81 21.73
CA VAL A 376 9.41 6.53 21.31
C VAL A 376 9.56 6.74 19.81
N MET A 377 8.70 6.11 19.00
CA MET A 377 8.74 6.24 17.54
C MET A 377 8.57 7.71 17.13
N ALA A 378 7.51 8.36 17.64
CA ALA A 378 7.21 9.72 17.25
C ALA A 378 8.29 10.74 17.67
N GLN A 379 8.97 10.53 18.81
CA GLN A 379 10.10 11.39 19.21
C GLN A 379 11.29 11.25 18.26
N ILE A 380 11.63 10.05 17.80
CA ILE A 380 12.76 9.81 16.88
C ILE A 380 12.39 10.30 15.46
N GLU A 381 11.27 9.84 14.94
CA GLU A 381 10.80 10.16 13.58
C GLU A 381 10.63 11.65 13.38
N GLN A 382 9.94 12.35 14.29
CA GLN A 382 9.69 13.77 14.13
C GLN A 382 10.97 14.61 14.27
N THR A 383 11.94 14.13 15.05
CA THR A 383 13.28 14.72 15.12
C THR A 383 14.02 14.59 13.78
N ALA A 384 13.74 13.57 12.97
CA ALA A 384 14.25 13.47 11.60
C ALA A 384 13.44 14.25 10.56
N LEU A 385 12.11 14.17 10.60
CA LEU A 385 11.21 14.84 9.63
C LEU A 385 11.24 16.38 9.70
N GLN A 386 11.90 16.98 10.69
CA GLN A 386 12.05 18.43 10.76
C GLN A 386 12.90 19.02 9.61
N TYR A 387 13.77 18.22 8.98
CA TYR A 387 14.64 18.67 7.91
C TYR A 387 13.92 18.52 6.57
N SER A 388 13.81 19.61 5.81
CA SER A 388 13.05 19.64 4.54
C SER A 388 13.61 18.75 3.42
N THR A 389 14.77 18.13 3.63
CA THR A 389 15.36 17.14 2.73
C THR A 389 14.93 15.71 3.08
N ILE A 390 14.09 15.54 4.10
CA ILE A 390 13.63 14.27 4.63
C ILE A 390 12.10 14.24 4.53
N ASP A 391 11.59 13.37 3.66
CA ASP A 391 10.19 13.09 3.37
C ASP A 391 9.67 11.89 4.18
N SER A 392 10.54 10.92 4.50
CA SER A 392 10.22 9.71 5.28
C SER A 392 11.40 9.25 6.15
N VAL A 393 11.14 8.36 7.12
CA VAL A 393 12.15 7.86 8.06
C VAL A 393 12.00 6.35 8.22
N SER A 394 13.12 5.63 8.11
CA SER A 394 13.23 4.21 8.44
C SER A 394 14.17 4.05 9.62
N ILE A 395 13.76 3.36 10.67
CA ILE A 395 14.56 3.19 11.89
C ILE A 395 14.84 1.71 12.11
N SER A 396 16.09 1.36 12.37
CA SER A 396 16.48 0.03 12.83
C SER A 396 17.20 0.12 14.17
N LEU A 397 17.04 -0.91 15.01
CA LEU A 397 17.76 -1.10 16.26
C LEU A 397 18.47 -2.44 16.22
N ASN A 398 19.78 -2.43 16.43
CA ASN A 398 20.64 -3.63 16.36
C ASN A 398 20.46 -4.41 15.04
N GLY A 399 20.24 -3.69 13.94
CA GLY A 399 20.04 -4.24 12.60
C GLY A 399 18.66 -4.86 12.37
N GLN A 400 17.67 -4.66 13.25
CA GLN A 400 16.28 -5.06 13.04
C GLN A 400 15.39 -3.81 12.91
N PRO A 401 14.39 -3.79 12.01
CA PRO A 401 13.44 -2.68 11.94
C PRO A 401 12.78 -2.42 13.28
N LEU A 402 12.77 -1.17 13.73
CA LEU A 402 12.26 -0.82 15.06
C LEU A 402 10.76 -1.08 15.20
N GLU A 403 9.99 -0.94 14.11
CA GLU A 403 8.56 -1.28 14.04
C GLU A 403 8.26 -2.76 14.32
N GLY A 404 9.27 -3.65 14.31
CA GLY A 404 9.13 -5.07 14.58
C GLY A 404 9.65 -5.56 15.94
N GLU A 405 10.23 -4.68 16.77
CA GLU A 405 10.88 -5.03 18.05
C GLU A 405 10.17 -4.49 19.30
N ILE A 406 9.10 -3.69 19.13
CA ILE A 406 8.34 -3.05 20.21
C ILE A 406 7.07 -3.81 20.62
#